data_AF-A0A7C7LY96-F1
#
_entry.id   AF-A0A7C7LY96-F1
#
_cell.length_a   1.000
_cell.length_b   1.000
_cell.length_c   1.000
_cell.angle_alpha   90.00
_cell.angle_beta   90.00
_cell.angle_gamma   90.00
#
_symmetry.space_group_name_H-M   'P 1'
#
loop_
_entity.id
_entity.type
_entity.pdbx_description
1 polymer ?
#
loop_
_entity_poly.entity_id
_entity_poly.type
_entity_poly.pdbx_seq_one_letter_code
_entity_poly.pdbx_strand_id
1 'polypeptide(L)'
;NPQLKVLSADLVWYWEGCLSVPGIKAYVGRPSAVSVAGFDENGTAIERCFDAWEAHLFQHEFDHLDGILFPYRVADPRHMVSATEFEQRGDWPEDWPLPGAKHAPVRIVND
;
A
#
# COMPACT_ATOMS: atom_id res chain seq x y z
N ASN A 1 -3.11 17.45 11.83
CA ASN A 1 -2.68 16.74 13.06
C ASN A 1 -3.46 15.42 13.23
N PRO A 2 -3.43 14.48 12.27
CA PRO A 2 -4.05 13.19 12.49
C PRO A 2 -3.22 12.35 13.47
N GLN A 3 -3.89 11.50 14.22
CA GLN A 3 -3.31 10.47 15.07
C GLN A 3 -3.90 9.14 14.65
N LEU A 4 -3.05 8.18 14.32
CA LEU A 4 -3.45 6.86 13.87
C LEU A 4 -3.23 5.84 14.98
N LYS A 5 -4.24 5.00 15.24
CA LYS A 5 -4.15 3.84 16.13
C LYS A 5 -4.53 2.58 15.34
N VAL A 6 -3.65 1.58 15.37
CA VAL A 6 -3.95 0.25 14.82
C VAL A 6 -4.99 -0.44 15.70
N LEU A 7 -6.07 -0.92 15.09
CA LEU A 7 -7.14 -1.67 15.74
C LEU A 7 -7.00 -3.18 15.51
N SER A 8 -6.50 -3.59 14.35
CA SER A 8 -6.12 -4.98 14.05
C SER A 8 -4.76 -5.02 13.35
N ALA A 9 -3.88 -5.90 13.83
CA ALA A 9 -2.56 -6.14 13.25
C ALA A 9 -2.58 -7.13 12.08
N ASP A 10 -3.74 -7.75 11.79
CA ASP A 10 -3.89 -8.61 10.61
C ASP A 10 -3.60 -7.79 9.36
N LEU A 11 -2.79 -8.34 8.45
CA LEU A 11 -2.39 -7.62 7.25
C LEU A 11 -3.39 -7.84 6.12
N VAL A 12 -3.82 -6.74 5.50
CA VAL A 12 -4.44 -6.73 4.17
C VAL A 12 -3.41 -6.27 3.16
N TRP A 13 -3.38 -6.96 2.02
CA TRP A 13 -2.37 -6.76 0.99
C TRP A 13 -3.02 -6.21 -0.28
N TYR A 14 -2.53 -5.06 -0.72
CA TYR A 14 -3.02 -4.39 -1.93
C TYR A 14 -1.86 -3.83 -2.74
N TRP A 15 -2.14 -3.57 -4.01
CA TRP A 15 -1.23 -2.86 -4.89
C TRP A 15 -1.31 -1.36 -4.63
N GLU A 16 -0.17 -0.76 -4.31
CA GLU A 16 -0.02 0.68 -4.15
C GLU A 16 0.63 1.31 -5.38
N GLY A 17 0.28 2.57 -5.61
CA GLY A 17 1.07 3.51 -6.38
C GLY A 17 0.91 4.90 -5.77
N CYS A 18 1.80 5.82 -6.12
CA CYS A 18 1.79 7.18 -5.58
C CYS A 18 2.07 8.19 -6.68
N LEU A 19 1.40 9.34 -6.66
CA LEU A 19 1.71 10.45 -7.57
C LEU A 19 3.14 10.98 -7.36
N SER A 20 3.65 10.90 -6.13
CA SER A 20 5.01 11.30 -5.77
C SER A 20 6.09 10.29 -6.20
N VAL A 21 5.70 9.07 -6.60
CA VAL A 21 6.61 8.01 -7.06
C VAL A 21 6.09 7.45 -8.39
N PRO A 22 6.16 8.25 -9.47
CA PRO A 22 5.60 7.86 -10.75
C PRO A 22 6.33 6.64 -11.33
N GLY A 23 5.59 5.80 -12.06
CA GLY A 23 6.16 4.67 -12.79
C GLY A 23 6.44 3.42 -11.94
N ILE A 24 6.13 3.41 -10.64
CA ILE A 24 6.31 2.26 -9.75
C ILE A 24 4.97 1.81 -9.17
N LYS A 25 4.77 0.50 -9.09
CA LYS A 25 3.72 -0.15 -8.31
C LYS A 25 4.36 -1.17 -7.36
N ALA A 26 3.81 -1.33 -6.16
CA ALA A 26 4.25 -2.39 -5.27
C ALA A 26 3.10 -3.03 -4.50
N TYR A 27 3.23 -4.31 -4.20
CA TYR A 27 2.29 -5.04 -3.35
C TYR A 27 2.72 -4.91 -1.89
N VAL A 28 1.91 -4.21 -1.10
CA VAL A 28 2.24 -3.79 0.27
C VAL A 28 1.22 -4.38 1.23
N GLY A 29 1.68 -4.85 2.38
CA GLY A 29 0.84 -5.33 3.47
C GLY A 29 0.69 -4.25 4.53
N ARG A 30 -0.55 -3.95 4.93
CA ARG A 30 -0.84 -2.97 5.99
C ARG A 30 -1.84 -3.53 7.00
N PRO A 31 -1.79 -3.08 8.27
CA PRO A 31 -2.85 -3.33 9.24
C PRO A 31 -4.25 -3.15 8.66
N SER A 32 -5.12 -4.13 8.89
CA SER A 32 -6.45 -4.24 8.28
C SER A 32 -7.47 -3.26 8.84
N ALA A 33 -7.24 -2.71 10.03
CA ALA A 33 -8.14 -1.76 10.65
C ALA A 33 -7.38 -0.72 11.50
N VAL A 34 -7.80 0.54 11.37
CA VAL A 34 -7.21 1.68 12.11
C VAL A 34 -8.31 2.63 12.59
N SER A 35 -8.10 3.28 13.73
CA SER A 35 -8.84 4.49 14.12
C SER A 35 -7.94 5.69 13.86
N VAL A 36 -8.53 6.75 13.30
CA VAL A 36 -7.88 8.01 13.04
C VAL A 36 -8.65 9.10 13.76
N ALA A 37 -7.95 9.83 14.63
CA ALA A 37 -8.45 11.04 15.26
C ALA A 37 -7.74 12.26 14.68
N GLY A 38 -8.43 13.40 14.61
CA GLY A 38 -7.87 14.65 14.10
C GLY A 38 -8.85 15.80 14.20
N PHE A 39 -8.71 16.77 13.32
CA PHE A 39 -9.58 17.94 13.24
C PHE A 39 -10.00 18.16 11.79
N ASP A 40 -11.23 18.63 11.59
CA ASP A 40 -11.70 19.12 10.30
C ASP A 40 -11.13 20.52 9.97
N GLU A 41 -11.53 21.09 8.84
CA GLU A 41 -11.08 22.42 8.39
C GLU A 41 -11.51 23.57 9.32
N ASN A 42 -12.50 23.36 10.18
CA ASN A 42 -12.99 24.32 11.16
C ASN A 42 -12.35 24.12 12.55
N GLY A 43 -11.45 23.15 12.70
CA GLY A 43 -10.83 22.81 13.98
C GLY A 43 -11.73 21.98 14.89
N THR A 44 -12.82 21.40 14.38
CA THR A 44 -13.69 20.49 15.14
C THR A 44 -13.05 19.11 15.20
N ALA A 45 -12.99 18.52 16.38
CA ALA A 45 -12.44 17.18 16.56
C ALA A 45 -13.28 16.13 15.82
N ILE A 46 -12.61 15.25 15.08
CA ILE A 46 -13.22 14.13 14.36
C ILE A 46 -12.48 12.83 14.69
N GLU A 47 -13.23 11.74 14.73
CA GLU A 47 -12.69 10.38 14.80
C GLU A 47 -13.42 9.49 13.80
N ARG A 48 -12.67 8.64 13.10
CA ARG A 48 -13.17 7.68 12.12
C ARG A 48 -12.39 6.37 12.24
N CYS A 49 -13.11 5.26 12.15
CA CYS A 49 -12.50 3.94 11.97
C CYS A 49 -12.56 3.58 10.49
N PHE A 50 -11.47 2.99 10.00
CA PHE A 50 -11.38 2.46 8.64
C PHE A 50 -11.01 0.98 8.70
N ASP A 51 -11.44 0.21 7.71
CA ASP A 51 -11.07 -1.17 7.53
C ASP A 51 -10.66 -1.50 6.08
N ALA A 52 -10.06 -2.67 5.90
CA ALA A 52 -9.65 -3.25 4.62
C ALA A 52 -8.97 -2.23 3.68
N TRP A 53 -9.59 -1.94 2.55
CA TRP A 53 -9.04 -1.02 1.54
C TRP A 53 -8.91 0.42 2.06
N GLU A 54 -9.90 0.92 2.80
CA GLU A 54 -9.89 2.30 3.29
C GLU A 54 -8.80 2.49 4.36
N ALA A 55 -8.63 1.50 5.25
CA ALA A 55 -7.54 1.49 6.21
C ALA A 55 -6.19 1.49 5.51
N HIS A 56 -6.04 0.67 4.46
CA HIS A 56 -4.82 0.56 3.69
C HIS A 56 -4.47 1.90 3.00
N LEU A 57 -5.44 2.51 2.33
CA LEU A 57 -5.27 3.81 1.67
C LEU A 57 -4.94 4.92 2.67
N PHE A 58 -5.65 4.98 3.80
CA PHE A 58 -5.39 6.02 4.80
C PHE A 58 -3.97 5.93 5.35
N GLN A 59 -3.48 4.71 5.61
CA GLN A 59 -2.11 4.48 6.08
C GLN A 59 -1.06 4.90 5.03
N HIS A 60 -1.34 4.79 3.73
CA HIS A 60 -0.48 5.37 2.68
C HIS A 60 -0.38 6.89 2.81
N GLU A 61 -1.52 7.57 2.94
CA GLU A 61 -1.53 9.03 3.08
C GLU A 61 -0.91 9.49 4.41
N PHE A 62 -1.10 8.72 5.47
CA PHE A 62 -0.51 9.00 6.77
C PHE A 62 1.01 8.88 6.74
N ASP A 63 1.58 7.89 6.04
CA ASP A 63 3.02 7.73 5.87
C ASP A 63 3.68 8.99 5.26
N HIS A 64 2.99 9.69 4.34
CA HIS A 64 3.52 10.95 3.76
C HIS A 64 3.70 12.06 4.80
N LEU A 65 2.92 12.08 5.88
CA LEU A 65 3.05 13.06 6.95
C LEU A 65 4.36 12.90 7.72
N ASP A 66 4.90 11.67 7.74
CA ASP A 66 6.20 11.33 8.32
C ASP A 66 7.32 11.26 7.25
N GLY A 67 7.03 11.67 6.01
CA GLY A 67 7.99 11.62 4.90
C GLY A 67 8.32 10.22 4.41
N ILE A 68 7.47 9.23 4.70
CA ILE A 68 7.67 7.83 4.31
C ILE A 68 6.91 7.56 3.00
N LEU A 69 7.61 6.99 2.02
CA LEU A 69 7.01 6.56 0.75
C LEU A 69 6.75 5.06 0.78
N PHE A 70 5.71 4.61 0.06
CA PHE A 70 5.32 3.19 0.04
C PHE A 70 6.42 2.18 -0.36
N PRO A 71 7.42 2.49 -1.22
CA PRO A 71 8.48 1.53 -1.52
C PRO A 71 9.27 1.10 -0.28
N TYR A 72 9.31 1.93 0.77
CA TYR A 72 9.95 1.60 2.05
C TYR A 72 9.13 0.66 2.93
N ARG A 73 7.86 0.40 2.60
CA ARG A 73 6.96 -0.53 3.30
C ARG A 73 6.89 -1.90 2.63
N VAL A 74 7.57 -2.07 1.49
CA VAL A 74 7.53 -3.32 0.71
C VAL A 74 8.29 -4.42 1.45
N ALA A 75 7.60 -5.51 1.77
CA ALA A 75 8.18 -6.63 2.52
C ALA A 75 9.21 -7.44 1.72
N ASP A 76 9.06 -7.50 0.40
CA ASP A 76 9.96 -8.20 -0.52
C ASP A 76 10.16 -7.36 -1.78
N PRO A 77 11.41 -6.99 -2.15
CA PRO A 77 11.69 -6.18 -3.34
C PRO A 77 11.11 -6.75 -4.63
N ARG A 78 10.87 -8.06 -4.70
CA ARG A 78 10.24 -8.70 -5.85
C ARG A 78 8.81 -8.19 -6.06
N HIS A 79 8.10 -7.82 -5.00
CA HIS A 79 6.72 -7.27 -5.07
C HIS A 79 6.65 -5.87 -5.69
N MET A 80 7.78 -5.26 -6.05
CA MET A 80 7.84 -3.98 -6.73
C MET A 80 8.06 -4.18 -8.22
N VAL A 81 7.24 -3.52 -9.02
CA VAL A 81 7.28 -3.56 -10.49
C VAL A 81 7.14 -2.16 -11.06
N SER A 82 7.52 -1.99 -12.32
CA SER A 82 7.16 -0.79 -13.06
C SER A 82 5.65 -0.71 -13.30
N ALA A 83 5.13 0.49 -13.50
CA ALA A 83 3.73 0.70 -13.88
C ALA A 83 3.39 -0.01 -15.19
N THR A 84 4.32 -0.06 -16.14
CA THR A 84 4.16 -0.77 -17.41
C THR A 84 4.04 -2.28 -17.22
N GLU A 85 4.90 -2.90 -16.41
CA GLU A 85 4.80 -4.34 -16.08
C GLU A 85 3.47 -4.65 -15.36
N PHE A 86 2.99 -3.73 -14.51
CA PHE A 86 1.72 -3.89 -13.79
C PHE A 86 0.48 -3.92 -14.71
N GLU A 87 0.55 -3.33 -15.91
CA GLU A 87 -0.52 -3.41 -16.92
C GLU A 87 -0.68 -4.85 -17.44
N GLN A 88 0.39 -5.64 -17.44
CA GLN A 88 0.42 -7.03 -17.90
C GLN A 88 0.15 -8.04 -16.78
N ARG A 89 -0.36 -7.60 -15.62
CA ARG A 89 -0.57 -8.47 -14.45
C ARG A 89 -1.52 -9.64 -14.66
N GLY A 90 -2.31 -9.62 -15.74
CA GLY A 90 -3.17 -10.74 -16.12
C GLY A 90 -2.39 -11.99 -16.53
N ASP A 91 -1.13 -11.83 -16.93
CA ASP A 91 -0.26 -12.93 -17.38
C ASP A 91 0.63 -13.48 -16.25
N TRP A 92 0.50 -12.96 -15.04
CA TRP A 92 1.32 -13.38 -13.91
C TRP A 92 0.85 -14.73 -13.33
N PRO A 93 1.76 -15.48 -12.67
CA PRO A 93 1.37 -16.66 -11.91
C PRO A 93 0.27 -16.34 -10.89
N GLU A 94 -0.65 -17.27 -10.67
CA GLU A 94 -1.80 -17.09 -9.77
C GLU A 94 -1.37 -16.79 -8.32
N ASP A 95 -0.24 -17.35 -7.89
CA ASP A 95 0.30 -17.14 -6.55
C ASP A 95 1.12 -15.85 -6.41
N TRP A 96 1.36 -15.12 -7.51
CA TRP A 96 2.06 -13.85 -7.52
C TRP A 96 1.06 -12.68 -7.48
N PRO A 97 1.24 -11.63 -6.65
CA PRO A 97 2.37 -11.32 -5.74
C PRO A 97 2.12 -11.72 -4.28
N LEU A 98 1.42 -12.83 -4.01
CA LEU A 98 0.99 -13.13 -2.65
C LEU A 98 2.18 -13.37 -1.69
N PRO A 99 2.04 -13.08 -0.38
CA PRO A 99 3.07 -13.40 0.59
C PRO A 99 3.49 -14.87 0.51
N GLY A 100 4.79 -15.11 0.35
CA GLY A 100 5.34 -16.46 0.19
C GLY A 100 5.53 -16.91 -1.26
N ALA A 101 5.17 -16.09 -2.25
CA ALA A 101 5.47 -16.36 -3.65
C ALA A 101 6.98 -16.55 -3.86
N LYS A 102 7.35 -17.65 -4.52
CA LYS A 102 8.74 -18.06 -4.70
C LYS A 102 9.37 -17.50 -5.97
N HIS A 103 8.54 -17.14 -6.94
CA HIS A 103 8.96 -16.65 -8.25
C HIS A 103 8.24 -15.34 -8.53
N ALA A 104 8.99 -14.28 -8.83
CA ALA A 104 8.42 -13.15 -9.53
C ALA A 104 8.22 -13.54 -11.00
N PRO A 105 7.20 -13.02 -11.70
CA PRO A 105 7.13 -13.15 -13.15
C PRO A 105 8.47 -12.68 -13.72
N VAL A 106 9.10 -13.53 -14.53
CA VAL A 106 10.34 -13.18 -15.24
C VAL A 106 10.03 -11.88 -15.97
N ARG A 107 10.79 -10.82 -15.66
CA ARG A 107 10.66 -9.53 -16.37
C ARG A 107 10.69 -9.86 -17.86
N ILE A 108 9.55 -9.71 -18.54
CA ILE A 108 9.55 -9.70 -20.00
C ILE A 108 10.14 -8.36 -20.38
N VAL A 109 11.47 -8.29 -20.31
CA VAL A 109 12.23 -7.27 -21.02
C VAL A 109 12.13 -7.72 -22.47
N ASN A 110 11.13 -7.22 -23.18
CA ASN A 110 11.17 -7.29 -24.63
C ASN A 110 12.37 -6.43 -25.03
N ASP A 111 13.41 -7.08 -25.57
CA ASP A 111 14.50 -6.44 -26.30
C ASP A 111 13.97 -5.53 -27.42
#